data_AF-A0A2D4Q1J4-F1
#
_entry.id   AF-A0A2D4Q1J4-F1
#
_cell.length_a   1.000
_cell.length_b   1.000
_cell.length_c   1.000
_cell.angle_alpha   90.00
_cell.angle_beta   90.00
_cell.angle_gamma   90.00
#
_symmetry.space_group_name_H-M   'P 1'
#
loop_
_entity.id
_entity.type
_entity.pdbx_description
1 polymer ?
#
loop_
_entity_poly.entity_id
_entity_poly.type
_entity_poly.pdbx_seq_one_letter_code
_entity_poly.pdbx_strand_id
1 'polypeptide(L)'
;YKYSFKGPHLVQPDGSVPFWVYTGNAIPSADQIRITPSLKSQRGSVWTKSKSIFEYWEIDVTFRVTGRGRVGADGLAIWYTEEQGLDGPVFGAADNWNGVGIFFDSFDNDAKKNNPAVIVVGNNGKLHYDHQNDGSTQALESCQRDFRNKPYPIRAKLVYYQKTLSVLINNGFTPDKEDYEFCAKVENMVLPPQGYFGISAATGGLADDHDVLSFLTFQLTEPGKMTPPPDAEIADKDKEKYQEEFQHFQQELDKRKEEFKKEHPDTQGQPVDDIYETVSDRELRQIFEGQNRIHLEIKQLNKQLDMILNEQRRYVSTVTEEISKRGSNVPSHQGQLELDNIVKTQEEVLRQVAEMKNSVGETQRLVTGIQHHPASSGGIYETTQHFNDIKEHLHVVKRDIEHLVQRNMPSNEKPKCPELPQFPSCLSTTHFFIFVAFQTLLFISYIMYRSQQEAAAKKFF
;
A
#
# COMPACT_ATOMS: atom_id res chain seq x y z
N TYR A 1 -21.48 -1.56 12.68
CA TYR A 1 -22.17 -0.60 11.79
C TYR A 1 -22.24 0.81 12.38
N LYS A 2 -22.62 1.01 13.66
CA LYS A 2 -22.68 2.35 14.31
C LYS A 2 -21.37 3.15 14.28
N TYR A 3 -20.24 2.47 14.14
CA TYR A 3 -18.91 3.06 14.05
C TYR A 3 -18.33 2.91 12.62
N SER A 4 -19.17 2.86 11.59
CA SER A 4 -18.68 2.57 10.23
C SER A 4 -19.45 3.35 9.16
N PHE A 5 -18.80 3.64 8.04
CA PHE A 5 -19.40 4.17 6.82
C PHE A 5 -18.71 3.61 5.57
N LYS A 6 -19.43 3.55 4.45
CA LYS A 6 -18.90 3.22 3.11
C LYS A 6 -19.91 3.62 2.02
N GLY A 7 -19.44 3.85 0.79
CA GLY A 7 -20.30 3.99 -0.39
C GLY A 7 -21.05 2.70 -0.78
N PRO A 8 -21.97 2.74 -1.77
CA PRO A 8 -22.29 3.86 -2.67
C PRO A 8 -23.44 4.78 -2.19
N HIS A 9 -23.92 4.63 -0.95
CA HIS A 9 -24.93 5.51 -0.33
C HIS A 9 -24.47 5.99 1.04
N LEU A 10 -23.29 6.59 1.08
CA LEU A 10 -22.67 7.07 2.31
C LEU A 10 -23.50 8.20 2.94
N VAL A 11 -24.03 9.10 2.09
CA VAL A 11 -24.76 10.30 2.49
C VAL A 11 -26.26 10.11 2.35
N GLN A 12 -27.01 10.54 3.38
CA GLN A 12 -28.46 10.61 3.36
C GLN A 12 -28.97 11.81 2.54
N PRO A 13 -30.24 11.83 2.11
CA PRO A 13 -30.79 12.96 1.35
C PRO A 13 -30.68 14.33 2.04
N ASP A 14 -30.53 14.35 3.36
CA ASP A 14 -30.32 15.56 4.17
C ASP A 14 -28.85 16.01 4.26
N GLY A 15 -27.93 15.32 3.56
CA GLY A 15 -26.49 15.58 3.59
C GLY A 15 -25.75 14.93 4.76
N SER A 16 -26.45 14.27 5.68
CA SER A 16 -25.83 13.67 6.86
C SER A 16 -25.18 12.31 6.56
N VAL A 17 -24.14 11.99 7.33
CA VAL A 17 -23.54 10.65 7.37
C VAL A 17 -24.09 9.91 8.59
N PRO A 18 -24.79 8.77 8.44
CA PRO A 18 -25.41 8.08 9.56
C PRO A 18 -24.39 7.75 10.65
N PHE A 19 -24.69 8.05 11.91
CA PHE A 19 -23.81 7.82 13.08
C PHE A 19 -22.49 8.59 13.13
N TRP A 20 -22.19 9.43 12.13
CA TRP A 20 -20.98 10.24 12.09
C TRP A 20 -21.33 11.74 12.03
N VAL A 21 -20.46 12.57 12.59
CA VAL A 21 -20.47 14.02 12.45
C VAL A 21 -19.27 14.42 11.62
N TYR A 22 -19.45 15.30 10.65
CA TYR A 22 -18.36 15.87 9.88
C TYR A 22 -18.32 17.38 10.10
N THR A 23 -17.13 17.97 10.10
CA THR A 23 -16.90 19.39 10.43
C THR A 23 -15.83 20.00 9.52
N GLY A 24 -15.72 21.33 9.58
CA GLY A 24 -14.75 22.08 8.79
C GLY A 24 -15.06 22.02 7.30
N ASN A 25 -14.04 21.68 6.50
CA ASN A 25 -14.09 21.60 5.05
C ASN A 25 -14.41 20.19 4.53
N ALA A 26 -14.87 19.28 5.40
CA ALA A 26 -15.27 17.94 4.99
C ALA A 26 -16.54 17.98 4.12
N ILE A 27 -16.47 17.36 2.94
CA ILE A 27 -17.54 17.31 1.94
C ILE A 27 -17.88 15.85 1.68
N PRO A 28 -18.98 15.33 2.25
CA PRO A 28 -19.39 13.95 2.02
C PRO A 28 -20.14 13.83 0.68
N SER A 29 -19.85 12.78 -0.08
CA SER A 29 -20.51 12.39 -1.34
C SER A 29 -21.14 11.00 -1.22
N ALA A 30 -21.75 10.48 -2.29
CA ALA A 30 -22.39 9.17 -2.28
C ALA A 30 -21.39 8.01 -2.02
N ASP A 31 -20.16 8.17 -2.52
CA ASP A 31 -19.13 7.13 -2.61
C ASP A 31 -17.94 7.34 -1.66
N GLN A 32 -17.69 8.57 -1.21
CA GLN A 32 -16.57 8.92 -0.35
C GLN A 32 -16.87 10.17 0.49
N ILE A 33 -15.95 10.51 1.40
CA ILE A 33 -15.91 11.82 2.05
C ILE A 33 -14.59 12.47 1.71
N ARG A 34 -14.64 13.63 1.05
CA ARG A 34 -13.46 14.47 0.90
C ARG A 34 -13.26 15.25 2.19
N ILE A 35 -12.30 14.86 3.00
CA ILE A 35 -12.02 15.49 4.29
C ILE A 35 -11.45 16.88 4.09
N THR A 36 -10.50 17.02 3.16
CA THR A 36 -10.00 18.31 2.70
C THR A 36 -9.80 18.31 1.19
N PRO A 37 -10.21 19.38 0.49
CA PRO A 37 -9.86 19.54 -0.91
C PRO A 37 -8.43 20.02 -1.07
N SER A 38 -7.88 19.90 -2.28
CA SER A 38 -6.59 20.47 -2.72
C SER A 38 -6.59 22.01 -2.81
N LEU A 39 -7.15 22.67 -1.78
CA LEU A 39 -7.09 24.09 -1.50
C LEU A 39 -6.17 24.33 -0.30
N LYS A 40 -5.59 25.53 -0.20
CA LYS A 40 -4.69 25.87 0.91
C LYS A 40 -5.45 26.05 2.22
N SER A 41 -4.78 25.77 3.34
CA SER A 41 -5.27 26.06 4.69
C SER A 41 -6.66 25.48 4.99
N GLN A 42 -6.91 24.24 4.57
CA GLN A 42 -8.16 23.53 4.84
C GLN A 42 -7.99 22.61 6.04
N ARG A 43 -9.08 22.41 6.77
CA ARG A 43 -9.17 21.45 7.87
C ARG A 43 -10.53 20.79 7.83
N GLY A 44 -10.56 19.48 7.92
CA GLY A 44 -11.81 18.74 8.03
C GLY A 44 -11.64 17.54 8.93
N SER A 45 -12.74 17.12 9.54
CA SER A 45 -12.76 15.89 10.32
C SER A 45 -14.12 15.20 10.24
N VAL A 46 -14.11 13.89 10.49
CA VAL A 46 -15.29 13.03 10.53
C VAL A 46 -15.15 12.12 11.76
N TRP A 47 -16.11 12.21 12.67
CA TRP A 47 -16.08 11.53 13.96
C TRP A 47 -17.36 10.76 14.23
N THR A 48 -17.25 9.61 14.88
CA THR A 48 -18.42 8.88 15.39
C THR A 48 -19.21 9.74 16.39
N LYS A 49 -20.55 9.67 16.36
CA LYS A 49 -21.45 10.42 17.28
C LYS A 49 -21.49 9.82 18.69
N SER A 50 -21.05 8.59 18.87
CA SER A 50 -21.09 7.87 20.15
C SER A 50 -19.74 7.21 20.41
N LYS A 51 -19.38 7.07 21.70
CA LYS A 51 -18.18 6.35 22.10
C LYS A 51 -18.36 4.85 21.82
N SER A 52 -17.29 4.22 21.35
CA SER A 52 -17.11 2.77 21.37
C SER A 52 -16.81 2.31 22.79
N ILE A 53 -17.31 1.13 23.14
CA ILE A 53 -17.03 0.44 24.41
C ILE A 53 -16.25 -0.87 24.17
N PHE A 54 -15.67 -1.03 22.98
CA PHE A 54 -14.97 -2.26 22.60
C PHE A 54 -13.66 -2.42 23.35
N GLU A 55 -13.52 -3.53 24.08
CA GLU A 55 -12.25 -3.93 24.73
C GLU A 55 -11.15 -4.16 23.69
N TYR A 56 -11.52 -4.85 22.59
CA TYR A 56 -10.65 -5.13 21.46
C TYR A 56 -11.37 -4.77 20.16
N TRP A 57 -10.65 -4.18 19.22
CA TRP A 57 -11.23 -3.69 17.98
C TRP A 57 -10.24 -3.76 16.81
N GLU A 58 -10.81 -3.86 15.62
CA GLU A 58 -10.12 -3.70 14.35
C GLU A 58 -10.84 -2.61 13.56
N ILE A 59 -10.07 -1.71 12.93
CA ILE A 59 -10.60 -0.77 11.95
C ILE A 59 -9.88 -0.91 10.61
N ASP A 60 -10.65 -0.97 9.53
CA ASP A 60 -10.17 -0.98 8.14
C ASP A 60 -10.63 0.32 7.47
N VAL A 61 -9.67 1.18 7.20
CA VAL A 61 -9.90 2.51 6.61
C VAL A 61 -9.35 2.50 5.19
N THR A 62 -10.22 2.77 4.22
CA THR A 62 -9.85 2.88 2.80
C THR A 62 -9.86 4.34 2.38
N PHE A 63 -8.76 4.85 1.85
CA PHE A 63 -8.61 6.27 1.51
C PHE A 63 -7.72 6.49 0.28
N ARG A 64 -7.75 7.72 -0.23
CA ARG A 64 -6.87 8.24 -1.28
C ARG A 64 -6.31 9.59 -0.84
N VAL A 65 -5.03 9.79 -1.07
CA VAL A 65 -4.38 11.11 -1.00
C VAL A 65 -3.87 11.44 -2.39
N THR A 66 -4.37 12.53 -2.97
CA THR A 66 -4.12 12.86 -4.38
C THR A 66 -3.69 14.30 -4.55
N GLY A 67 -2.59 14.50 -5.26
CA GLY A 67 -1.95 15.80 -5.44
C GLY A 67 -1.29 15.94 -6.80
N ARG A 68 -1.33 17.15 -7.37
CA ARG A 68 -0.71 17.45 -8.67
C ARG A 68 0.82 17.42 -8.64
N GLY A 69 1.42 17.67 -7.48
CA GLY A 69 2.86 17.73 -7.27
C GLY A 69 3.44 16.47 -6.64
N ARG A 70 4.77 16.31 -6.73
CA ARG A 70 5.47 15.23 -6.02
C ARG A 70 5.49 15.42 -4.52
N VAL A 71 5.44 16.66 -4.06
CA VAL A 71 5.27 16.97 -2.65
C VAL A 71 3.84 17.45 -2.47
N GLY A 72 3.20 16.96 -1.41
CA GLY A 72 1.88 17.35 -0.97
C GLY A 72 1.90 17.59 0.53
N ALA A 73 0.81 18.14 1.05
CA ALA A 73 0.70 18.47 2.46
C ALA A 73 -0.79 18.56 2.89
N ASP A 74 -1.10 18.46 4.18
CA ASP A 74 -0.18 18.06 5.26
C ASP A 74 -0.29 16.54 5.50
N GLY A 75 -1.48 15.99 5.29
CA GLY A 75 -1.75 14.56 5.44
C GLY A 75 -3.10 14.33 6.10
N LEU A 76 -3.28 13.11 6.62
CA LEU A 76 -4.48 12.72 7.37
C LEU A 76 -4.12 11.97 8.64
N ALA A 77 -5.07 11.91 9.57
CA ALA A 77 -4.92 11.22 10.84
C ALA A 77 -6.13 10.34 11.13
N ILE A 78 -5.89 9.11 11.58
CA ILE A 78 -6.92 8.17 12.08
C ILE A 78 -6.84 8.16 13.61
N TRP A 79 -8.00 8.23 14.26
CA TRP A 79 -8.09 8.48 15.70
C TRP A 79 -8.90 7.43 16.45
N TYR A 80 -8.43 7.12 17.67
CA TYR A 80 -9.26 6.59 18.75
C TYR A 80 -8.99 7.40 20.03
N THR A 81 -9.95 8.23 20.44
CA THR A 81 -9.74 9.24 21.51
C THR A 81 -10.96 9.36 22.42
N GLU A 82 -10.74 9.74 23.69
CA GLU A 82 -11.81 9.89 24.67
C GLU A 82 -12.86 10.96 24.28
N GLU A 83 -12.40 12.04 23.65
CA GLU A 83 -13.21 13.15 23.15
C GLU A 83 -13.09 13.28 21.63
N GLN A 84 -14.09 13.89 20.99
CA GLN A 84 -14.04 14.20 19.56
C GLN A 84 -13.08 15.37 19.31
N GLY A 85 -12.10 15.19 18.43
CA GLY A 85 -11.22 16.26 17.97
C GLY A 85 -11.81 17.00 16.77
N LEU A 86 -12.93 17.71 16.97
CA LEU A 86 -13.75 18.27 15.87
C LEU A 86 -13.03 19.31 14.99
N ASP A 87 -12.04 20.02 15.52
CA ASP A 87 -11.19 20.95 14.78
C ASP A 87 -9.87 21.15 15.55
N GLY A 88 -8.80 21.52 14.83
CA GLY A 88 -7.54 21.91 15.44
C GLY A 88 -6.34 21.78 14.50
N PRO A 89 -5.13 22.04 15.02
CA PRO A 89 -3.93 22.11 14.20
C PRO A 89 -3.34 20.75 13.82
N VAL A 90 -3.72 19.65 14.48
CA VAL A 90 -3.10 18.34 14.28
C VAL A 90 -3.86 17.58 13.22
N PHE A 91 -3.41 17.70 11.97
CA PHE A 91 -4.09 17.12 10.79
C PHE A 91 -5.60 17.42 10.78
N GLY A 92 -5.99 18.64 11.18
CA GLY A 92 -7.39 19.10 11.22
C GLY A 92 -8.16 18.73 12.48
N ALA A 93 -7.53 18.11 13.48
CA ALA A 93 -8.11 17.76 14.77
C ALA A 93 -7.41 18.45 15.95
N ALA A 94 -8.02 18.33 17.13
CA ALA A 94 -7.56 18.96 18.37
C ALA A 94 -6.16 18.47 18.80
N ASP A 95 -5.36 19.40 19.33
CA ASP A 95 -3.96 19.18 19.71
C ASP A 95 -3.78 18.34 20.99
N ASN A 96 -4.72 18.46 21.92
CA ASN A 96 -4.68 17.71 23.18
C ASN A 96 -5.72 16.58 23.11
N TRP A 97 -5.27 15.35 22.88
CA TRP A 97 -6.13 14.17 22.89
C TRP A 97 -5.72 13.18 23.98
N ASN A 98 -6.69 12.46 24.54
CA ASN A 98 -6.46 11.29 25.36
C ASN A 98 -6.78 10.03 24.54
N GLY A 99 -5.77 9.29 24.11
CA GLY A 99 -5.90 8.14 23.22
C GLY A 99 -4.75 8.04 22.23
N VAL A 100 -5.05 7.63 21.00
CA VAL A 100 -4.05 7.42 19.93
C VAL A 100 -4.46 8.11 18.63
N GLY A 101 -3.47 8.71 17.98
CA GLY A 101 -3.51 9.15 16.59
C GLY A 101 -2.53 8.34 15.75
N ILE A 102 -2.97 7.93 14.56
CA ILE A 102 -2.14 7.30 13.53
C ILE A 102 -2.06 8.30 12.37
N PHE A 103 -0.92 8.94 12.23
CA PHE A 103 -0.69 10.03 11.30
C PHE A 103 -0.09 9.51 10.00
N PHE A 104 -0.70 9.90 8.90
CA PHE A 104 -0.23 9.70 7.54
C PHE A 104 0.32 11.04 7.09
N ASP A 105 1.57 11.29 7.45
CA ASP A 105 2.25 12.55 7.25
C ASP A 105 2.88 12.57 5.85
N SER A 106 2.47 13.53 5.04
CA SER A 106 2.94 13.66 3.65
C SER A 106 4.02 14.71 3.46
N PHE A 107 4.15 15.63 4.41
CA PHE A 107 5.03 16.79 4.28
C PHE A 107 6.20 16.67 5.24
N ASP A 108 7.41 16.96 4.74
CA ASP A 108 8.64 16.88 5.52
C ASP A 108 8.90 18.25 6.17
N ASN A 109 8.36 18.49 7.37
CA ASN A 109 8.55 19.76 8.07
C ASN A 109 9.96 19.89 8.65
N ASP A 110 10.58 18.77 9.03
CA ASP A 110 11.88 18.73 9.70
C ASP A 110 13.09 18.61 8.75
N ALA A 111 12.81 18.48 7.45
CA ALA A 111 13.76 18.38 6.34
C ALA A 111 14.70 17.16 6.42
N LYS A 112 14.30 16.08 7.12
CA LYS A 112 15.08 14.83 7.21
C LYS A 112 14.81 13.85 6.07
N LYS A 113 13.95 14.18 5.11
CA LYS A 113 13.65 13.40 3.90
C LYS A 113 13.13 11.98 4.20
N ASN A 114 12.27 11.87 5.19
CA ASN A 114 11.69 10.62 5.69
C ASN A 114 10.16 10.53 5.49
N ASN A 115 9.57 11.43 4.69
CA ASN A 115 8.13 11.52 4.42
C ASN A 115 7.84 11.19 2.94
N PRO A 116 6.75 10.47 2.61
CA PRO A 116 5.61 10.21 3.49
C PRO A 116 5.83 9.11 4.54
N ALA A 117 5.32 9.37 5.74
CA ALA A 117 5.50 8.51 6.91
C ALA A 117 4.15 8.18 7.56
N VAL A 118 4.06 6.97 8.12
CA VAL A 118 2.97 6.58 9.01
C VAL A 118 3.52 6.55 10.44
N ILE A 119 2.93 7.34 11.33
CA ILE A 119 3.46 7.60 12.67
C ILE A 119 2.36 7.31 13.70
N VAL A 120 2.68 6.51 14.72
CA VAL A 120 1.76 6.19 15.82
C VAL A 120 2.11 7.07 17.03
N VAL A 121 1.18 7.91 17.46
CA VAL A 121 1.38 8.82 18.59
C VAL A 121 0.28 8.65 19.63
N GLY A 122 0.68 8.22 20.83
CA GLY A 122 -0.20 8.16 22.00
C GLY A 122 -0.13 9.46 22.81
N ASN A 123 -1.26 9.89 23.36
CA ASN A 123 -1.33 11.08 24.21
C ASN A 123 -2.32 10.84 25.35
N ASN A 124 -2.07 11.45 26.50
CA ASN A 124 -2.88 11.35 27.71
C ASN A 124 -3.66 12.65 28.01
N GLY A 125 -3.80 13.52 26.99
CA GLY A 125 -4.44 14.83 27.07
C GLY A 125 -3.53 15.97 27.51
N LYS A 126 -2.22 15.74 27.70
CA LYS A 126 -1.27 16.75 28.22
C LYS A 126 -0.15 17.13 27.26
N LEU A 127 0.07 16.34 26.21
CA LEU A 127 1.14 16.61 25.25
C LEU A 127 0.59 17.47 24.12
N HIS A 128 1.36 18.49 23.73
CA HIS A 128 1.14 19.25 22.49
C HIS A 128 1.91 18.57 21.36
N TYR A 129 1.27 18.37 20.21
CA TYR A 129 1.91 17.71 19.08
C TYR A 129 2.98 18.61 18.45
N ASP A 130 4.18 18.06 18.30
CA ASP A 130 5.31 18.78 17.70
C ASP A 130 5.30 18.66 16.17
N HIS A 131 4.40 19.41 15.54
CA HIS A 131 4.27 19.42 14.07
C HIS A 131 5.51 19.97 13.34
N GLN A 132 6.38 20.75 14.01
CA GLN A 132 7.60 21.25 13.36
C GLN A 132 8.67 20.17 13.19
N ASN A 133 8.62 19.14 14.03
CA ASN A 133 9.55 18.00 13.99
C ASN A 133 8.83 16.70 13.62
N ASP A 134 7.72 16.78 12.89
CA ASP A 134 6.88 15.65 12.44
C ASP A 134 6.51 14.66 13.55
N GLY A 135 6.36 15.16 14.78
CA GLY A 135 6.09 14.32 15.95
C GLY A 135 7.19 13.31 16.29
N SER A 136 8.39 13.43 15.71
CA SER A 136 9.46 12.44 15.81
C SER A 136 9.90 12.11 17.25
N THR A 137 9.81 13.08 18.16
CA THR A 137 10.11 12.89 19.59
C THR A 137 8.98 12.23 20.38
N GLN A 138 7.79 12.15 19.78
CA GLN A 138 6.54 11.66 20.39
C GLN A 138 6.05 10.36 19.74
N ALA A 139 6.66 9.99 18.61
CA ALA A 139 6.39 8.75 17.89
C ALA A 139 6.68 7.55 18.80
N LEU A 140 5.65 6.72 19.03
CA LEU A 140 5.82 5.43 19.68
C LEU A 140 6.44 4.44 18.70
N GLU A 141 5.94 4.44 17.46
CA GLU A 141 6.44 3.65 16.34
C GLU A 141 6.13 4.36 15.02
N SER A 142 6.88 4.05 13.96
CA SER A 142 6.63 4.60 12.63
C SER A 142 7.10 3.68 11.51
N CYS A 143 6.57 3.90 10.30
CA CYS A 143 7.09 3.28 9.09
C CYS A 143 7.06 4.27 7.92
N GLN A 144 7.96 4.09 6.95
CA GLN A 144 7.97 4.88 5.72
C GLN A 144 7.10 4.19 4.68
N ARG A 145 6.03 4.85 4.26
CA ARG A 145 5.12 4.38 3.22
C ARG A 145 4.65 5.59 2.43
N ASP A 146 5.03 5.65 1.16
CA ASP A 146 4.37 6.59 0.26
C ASP A 146 2.95 6.11 0.02
N PHE A 147 1.97 6.87 0.50
CA PHE A 147 0.54 6.61 0.35
C PHE A 147 -0.15 7.56 -0.65
N ARG A 148 0.62 8.41 -1.35
CA ARG A 148 0.11 9.42 -2.27
C ARG A 148 0.05 8.89 -3.69
N ASN A 149 -0.94 9.39 -4.44
CA ASN A 149 -1.06 9.19 -5.89
C ASN A 149 -0.96 7.72 -6.33
N LYS A 150 -1.52 6.80 -5.54
CA LYS A 150 -1.53 5.36 -5.85
C LYS A 150 -2.65 4.98 -6.81
N PRO A 151 -2.43 3.97 -7.68
CA PRO A 151 -3.43 3.54 -8.64
C PRO A 151 -4.70 3.03 -7.94
N TYR A 152 -4.55 2.20 -6.90
CA TYR A 152 -5.64 1.71 -6.07
C TYR A 152 -5.73 2.47 -4.74
N PRO A 153 -6.92 2.51 -4.10
CA PRO A 153 -7.05 3.12 -2.78
C PRO A 153 -6.13 2.46 -1.75
N ILE A 154 -5.51 3.27 -0.91
CA ILE A 154 -4.75 2.79 0.26
C ILE A 154 -5.73 2.20 1.26
N ARG A 155 -5.29 1.16 1.97
CA ARG A 155 -6.02 0.62 3.12
C ARG A 155 -5.14 0.60 4.34
N ALA A 156 -5.64 1.09 5.46
CA ALA A 156 -5.01 0.98 6.76
C ALA A 156 -5.86 0.09 7.67
N LYS A 157 -5.28 -1.03 8.10
CA LYS A 157 -5.87 -1.95 9.08
C LYS A 157 -5.20 -1.74 10.41
N LEU A 158 -5.95 -1.22 11.38
CA LEU A 158 -5.47 -0.95 12.74
C LEU A 158 -6.14 -1.93 13.70
N VAL A 159 -5.34 -2.72 14.41
CA VAL A 159 -5.81 -3.79 15.29
C VAL A 159 -5.36 -3.48 16.71
N TYR A 160 -6.31 -3.21 17.60
CA TYR A 160 -6.05 -3.13 19.04
C TYR A 160 -6.57 -4.39 19.73
N TYR A 161 -5.64 -5.26 20.11
CA TYR A 161 -5.94 -6.55 20.74
C TYR A 161 -4.95 -6.81 21.87
N GLN A 162 -5.47 -7.16 23.06
CA GLN A 162 -4.65 -7.45 24.25
C GLN A 162 -3.56 -6.40 24.51
N LYS A 163 -3.96 -5.12 24.57
CA LYS A 163 -3.06 -3.95 24.77
C LYS A 163 -1.95 -3.79 23.71
N THR A 164 -2.10 -4.42 22.56
CA THR A 164 -1.19 -4.29 21.44
C THR A 164 -1.90 -3.59 20.30
N LEU A 165 -1.35 -2.47 19.82
CA LEU A 165 -1.81 -1.80 18.61
C LEU A 165 -0.92 -2.20 17.45
N SER A 166 -1.50 -2.80 16.41
CA SER A 166 -0.79 -3.15 15.17
C SER A 166 -1.34 -2.34 14.01
N VAL A 167 -0.45 -1.84 13.16
CA VAL A 167 -0.76 -1.06 11.96
C VAL A 167 -0.29 -1.85 10.74
N LEU A 168 -1.22 -2.19 9.85
CA LEU A 168 -0.93 -2.81 8.57
C LEU A 168 -1.45 -1.93 7.43
N ILE A 169 -0.68 -1.82 6.36
CA ILE A 169 -0.97 -0.95 5.23
C ILE A 169 -0.99 -1.77 3.94
N ASN A 170 -2.06 -1.65 3.17
CA ASN A 170 -2.07 -1.98 1.75
C ASN A 170 -1.66 -0.74 0.98
N ASN A 171 -0.56 -0.83 0.24
CA ASN A 171 0.08 0.33 -0.38
C ASN A 171 -0.53 0.74 -1.74
N GLY A 172 -1.68 0.20 -2.11
CA GLY A 172 -2.48 0.66 -3.25
C GLY A 172 -1.88 0.32 -4.62
N PHE A 173 -0.98 -0.66 -4.71
CA PHE A 173 -0.41 -1.14 -5.98
C PHE A 173 -1.23 -2.27 -6.61
N THR A 174 -2.06 -2.95 -5.83
CA THR A 174 -2.90 -4.06 -6.28
C THR A 174 -4.37 -3.77 -5.99
N PRO A 175 -5.30 -4.34 -6.78
CA PRO A 175 -6.73 -4.28 -6.46
C PRO A 175 -7.12 -5.24 -5.31
N ASP A 176 -6.22 -6.13 -4.90
CA ASP A 176 -6.46 -7.06 -3.81
C ASP A 176 -6.57 -6.30 -2.50
N LYS A 177 -7.70 -6.44 -1.82
CA LYS A 177 -8.00 -5.72 -0.57
C LYS A 177 -7.26 -6.30 0.63
N GLU A 178 -6.82 -7.55 0.56
CA GLU A 178 -6.16 -8.24 1.67
C GLU A 178 -4.63 -8.18 1.61
N ASP A 179 -4.07 -7.47 0.63
CA ASP A 179 -2.63 -7.33 0.40
C ASP A 179 -1.94 -6.38 1.40
N TYR A 180 -2.11 -6.66 2.69
CA TYR A 180 -1.59 -5.87 3.80
C TYR A 180 -0.13 -6.18 4.08
N GLU A 181 0.64 -5.13 4.35
CA GLU A 181 2.02 -5.20 4.82
C GLU A 181 2.15 -4.61 6.22
N PHE A 182 3.01 -5.22 7.03
CA PHE A 182 3.32 -4.70 8.36
C PHE A 182 3.92 -3.28 8.27
N CYS A 183 3.47 -2.39 9.14
CA CYS A 183 3.99 -1.04 9.29
C CYS A 183 4.57 -0.81 10.70
N ALA A 184 3.73 -0.87 11.73
CA ALA A 184 4.11 -0.53 13.11
C ALA A 184 3.40 -1.42 14.13
N LYS A 185 4.00 -1.60 15.31
CA LYS A 185 3.41 -2.35 16.43
C LYS A 185 3.81 -1.74 17.76
N VAL A 186 2.83 -1.28 18.54
CA VAL A 186 3.02 -0.77 19.90
C VAL A 186 2.48 -1.77 20.90
N GLU A 187 3.34 -2.34 21.73
CA GLU A 187 2.96 -3.24 22.82
C GLU A 187 2.68 -2.47 24.12
N ASN A 188 1.88 -3.05 25.01
CA ASN A 188 1.50 -2.46 26.31
C ASN A 188 0.84 -1.07 26.20
N MET A 189 0.17 -0.80 25.08
CA MET A 189 -0.53 0.45 24.85
C MET A 189 -1.81 0.51 25.68
N VAL A 190 -1.91 1.56 26.51
CA VAL A 190 -3.08 1.83 27.34
C VAL A 190 -3.93 2.89 26.65
N LEU A 191 -5.14 2.50 26.25
CA LEU A 191 -6.13 3.38 25.65
C LEU A 191 -7.30 3.62 26.62
N PRO A 192 -8.05 4.73 26.47
CA PRO A 192 -9.25 4.94 27.26
C PRO A 192 -10.28 3.82 27.00
N PRO A 193 -11.00 3.35 28.04
CA PRO A 193 -11.94 2.23 27.92
C PRO A 193 -13.15 2.56 27.04
N GLN A 194 -13.41 3.85 26.82
CA GLN A 194 -14.42 4.33 25.87
C GLN A 194 -13.84 5.48 25.06
N GLY A 195 -14.05 5.46 23.75
CA GLY A 195 -13.50 6.48 22.86
C GLY A 195 -14.26 6.59 21.55
N TYR A 196 -14.15 7.74 20.91
CA TYR A 196 -14.64 7.98 19.57
C TYR A 196 -13.62 7.49 18.55
N PHE A 197 -14.11 6.89 17.47
CA PHE A 197 -13.34 6.77 16.24
C PHE A 197 -13.48 8.05 15.42
N GLY A 198 -12.38 8.46 14.80
CA GLY A 198 -12.34 9.64 13.96
C GLY A 198 -11.32 9.53 12.84
N ILE A 199 -11.50 10.38 11.83
CA ILE A 199 -10.52 10.63 10.79
C ILE A 199 -10.52 12.12 10.48
N SER A 200 -9.34 12.72 10.33
CA SER A 200 -9.20 14.14 10.01
C SER A 200 -8.09 14.36 8.99
N ALA A 201 -8.11 15.49 8.31
CA ALA A 201 -7.05 15.90 7.40
C ALA A 201 -6.88 17.42 7.43
N ALA A 202 -5.70 17.87 7.02
CA ALA A 202 -5.40 19.29 6.85
C ALA A 202 -4.54 19.53 5.61
N THR A 203 -4.57 20.77 5.14
CA THR A 203 -3.66 21.27 4.11
C THR A 203 -3.00 22.55 4.59
N GLY A 204 -1.70 22.71 4.30
CA GLY A 204 -0.93 23.91 4.58
C GLY A 204 -0.79 24.82 3.36
N GLY A 205 0.46 25.19 3.05
CA GLY A 205 0.83 25.97 1.86
C GLY A 205 0.79 25.15 0.57
N LEU A 206 1.08 23.85 0.67
CA LEU A 206 0.78 22.82 -0.31
C LEU A 206 -0.55 22.16 0.06
N ALA A 207 -1.21 21.53 -0.91
CA ALA A 207 -2.52 20.96 -0.69
C ALA A 207 -2.76 19.74 -1.58
N ASP A 208 -3.16 18.64 -0.93
CA ASP A 208 -3.69 17.45 -1.57
C ASP A 208 -5.19 17.31 -1.28
N ASP A 209 -5.89 16.57 -2.13
CA ASP A 209 -7.21 16.04 -1.83
C ASP A 209 -7.05 14.81 -0.90
N HIS A 210 -7.74 14.83 0.24
CA HIS A 210 -7.76 13.74 1.21
C HIS A 210 -9.16 13.11 1.25
N ASP A 211 -9.31 11.98 0.56
CA ASP A 211 -10.60 11.30 0.36
C ASP A 211 -10.65 10.00 1.18
N VAL A 212 -11.68 9.80 2.00
CA VAL A 212 -11.95 8.53 2.69
C VAL A 212 -13.17 7.83 2.07
N LEU A 213 -12.95 6.62 1.54
CA LEU A 213 -13.96 5.85 0.83
C LEU A 213 -14.76 4.97 1.79
N SER A 214 -14.10 4.44 2.82
CA SER A 214 -14.76 3.68 3.88
C SER A 214 -13.99 3.70 5.18
N PHE A 215 -14.73 3.65 6.27
CA PHE A 215 -14.23 3.40 7.62
C PHE A 215 -15.04 2.23 8.18
N LEU A 216 -14.43 1.06 8.32
CA LEU A 216 -15.09 -0.15 8.81
C LEU A 216 -14.54 -0.50 10.19
N THR A 217 -15.42 -0.84 11.13
CA THR A 217 -15.02 -1.17 12.50
C THR A 217 -15.63 -2.49 12.93
N PHE A 218 -14.78 -3.32 13.49
CA PHE A 218 -15.07 -4.66 13.98
C PHE A 218 -14.71 -4.75 15.45
N GLN A 219 -15.61 -5.36 16.23
CA GLN A 219 -15.29 -5.75 17.60
C GLN A 219 -14.59 -7.11 17.56
N LEU A 220 -13.47 -7.23 18.27
CA LEU A 220 -12.76 -8.49 18.41
C LEU A 220 -13.13 -9.14 19.75
N THR A 221 -13.26 -10.46 19.75
CA THR A 221 -13.54 -11.25 20.95
C THR A 221 -12.47 -12.33 21.09
N GLU A 222 -11.99 -12.54 22.30
CA GLU A 222 -11.00 -13.59 22.55
C GLU A 222 -11.60 -14.97 22.29
N PRO A 223 -10.84 -15.90 21.68
CA PRO A 223 -11.30 -17.27 21.50
C PRO A 223 -11.70 -17.91 22.84
N GLY A 224 -12.94 -18.40 22.94
CA GLY A 224 -13.46 -19.05 24.15
C GLY A 224 -14.24 -18.15 25.11
N LYS A 225 -14.25 -16.83 24.93
CA LYS A 225 -15.28 -15.98 25.54
C LYS A 225 -16.57 -16.16 24.74
N MET A 226 -17.69 -16.45 25.41
CA MET A 226 -19.01 -16.37 24.76
C MET A 226 -19.16 -14.96 24.21
N THR A 227 -19.39 -14.83 22.90
CA THR A 227 -19.92 -13.59 22.34
C THR A 227 -21.10 -13.17 23.20
N PRO A 228 -21.23 -11.88 23.59
CA PRO A 228 -22.47 -11.43 24.23
C PRO A 228 -23.66 -11.96 23.40
N PRO A 229 -24.76 -12.40 24.05
CA PRO A 229 -25.97 -12.74 23.31
C PRO A 229 -26.26 -11.59 22.33
N PRO A 230 -26.75 -11.88 21.11
CA PRO A 230 -26.94 -10.88 20.08
C PRO A 230 -28.01 -9.86 20.49
N ASP A 231 -27.67 -8.96 21.39
CA ASP A 231 -28.44 -7.77 21.73
C ASP A 231 -28.22 -6.80 20.57
N ALA A 232 -29.09 -6.96 19.56
CA ALA A 232 -29.12 -6.38 18.22
C ALA A 232 -28.73 -7.34 17.08
N GLU A 233 -29.25 -8.56 17.09
CA GLU A 233 -29.81 -9.06 15.82
C GLU A 233 -30.85 -8.03 15.35
N ILE A 234 -30.60 -7.43 14.19
CA ILE A 234 -31.65 -6.81 13.37
C ILE A 234 -32.78 -7.85 13.36
N ALA A 235 -33.94 -7.53 13.92
CA ALA A 235 -35.06 -8.48 14.00
C ALA A 235 -35.22 -9.15 12.63
N ASP A 236 -35.46 -10.47 12.55
CA ASP A 236 -35.50 -11.18 11.26
C ASP A 236 -36.38 -10.47 10.20
N LYS A 237 -37.44 -9.79 10.65
CA LYS A 237 -38.28 -8.90 9.84
C LYS A 237 -37.54 -7.72 9.19
N ASP A 238 -36.66 -7.05 9.93
CA ASP A 238 -35.86 -5.94 9.41
C ASP A 238 -34.77 -6.47 8.46
N LYS A 239 -34.24 -7.67 8.70
CA LYS A 239 -33.28 -8.32 7.80
C LYS A 239 -33.92 -8.68 6.47
N GLU A 240 -35.12 -9.28 6.49
CA GLU A 240 -35.92 -9.52 5.28
C GLU A 240 -36.24 -8.21 4.57
N LYS A 241 -36.67 -7.18 5.30
CA LYS A 241 -36.95 -5.85 4.73
C LYS A 241 -35.73 -5.23 4.04
N TYR A 242 -34.54 -5.27 4.67
CA TYR A 242 -33.31 -4.77 4.04
C TYR A 242 -32.91 -5.59 2.81
N GLN A 243 -33.20 -6.89 2.82
CA GLN A 243 -32.89 -7.78 1.71
C GLN A 243 -33.86 -7.56 0.53
N GLU A 244 -35.13 -7.29 0.80
CA GLU A 244 -36.12 -6.85 -0.18
C GLU A 244 -35.79 -5.46 -0.75
N GLU A 245 -35.44 -4.49 0.10
CA GLU A 245 -34.99 -3.16 -0.33
C GLU A 245 -33.74 -3.24 -1.22
N PHE A 246 -32.77 -4.09 -0.86
CA PHE A 246 -31.57 -4.32 -1.67
C PHE A 246 -31.90 -4.95 -3.04
N GLN A 247 -32.80 -5.94 -3.08
CA GLN A 247 -33.23 -6.56 -4.34
C GLN A 247 -34.00 -5.59 -5.22
N HIS A 248 -34.93 -4.81 -4.65
CA HIS A 248 -35.67 -3.78 -5.37
C HIS A 248 -34.71 -2.73 -5.95
N PHE A 249 -33.75 -2.27 -5.15
CA PHE A 249 -32.75 -1.31 -5.59
C PHE A 249 -31.89 -1.87 -6.73
N GLN A 250 -31.44 -3.12 -6.64
CA GLN A 250 -30.67 -3.78 -7.68
C GLN A 250 -31.45 -3.87 -9.01
N GLN A 251 -32.74 -4.24 -8.93
CA GLN A 251 -33.62 -4.29 -10.10
C GLN A 251 -33.84 -2.91 -10.73
N GLU A 252 -34.00 -1.87 -9.92
CA GLU A 252 -34.16 -0.50 -10.41
C GLU A 252 -32.87 0.01 -11.09
N LEU A 253 -31.71 -0.32 -10.54
CA LEU A 253 -30.41 0.03 -11.10
C LEU A 253 -30.17 -0.66 -12.45
N ASP A 254 -30.53 -1.94 -12.56
CA ASP A 254 -30.42 -2.70 -13.81
C ASP A 254 -31.41 -2.18 -14.86
N LYS A 255 -32.64 -1.84 -14.45
CA LYS A 255 -33.63 -1.20 -15.33
C LYS A 255 -33.14 0.16 -15.86
N ARG A 256 -32.57 1.01 -14.99
CA ARG A 256 -31.99 2.30 -15.43
C ARG A 256 -30.78 2.11 -16.33
N LYS A 257 -29.95 1.09 -16.09
CA LYS A 257 -28.85 0.73 -17.02
C LYS A 257 -29.38 0.30 -18.38
N GLU A 258 -30.48 -0.45 -18.42
CA GLU A 258 -31.13 -0.84 -19.69
C GLU A 258 -31.78 0.35 -20.39
N GLU A 259 -32.47 1.23 -19.66
CA GLU A 259 -33.06 2.47 -20.19
C GLU A 259 -31.96 3.37 -20.76
N PHE A 260 -30.87 3.57 -20.01
CA PHE A 260 -29.70 4.32 -20.47
C PHE A 260 -29.12 3.72 -21.76
N LYS A 261 -28.97 2.39 -21.83
CA LYS A 261 -28.50 1.68 -23.04
C LYS A 261 -29.48 1.79 -24.22
N LYS A 262 -30.79 1.86 -23.97
CA LYS A 262 -31.83 2.04 -25.00
C LYS A 262 -31.86 3.46 -25.54
N GLU A 263 -31.65 4.45 -24.67
CA GLU A 263 -31.62 5.87 -25.04
C GLU A 263 -30.31 6.28 -25.70
N HIS A 264 -29.22 5.53 -25.48
CA HIS A 264 -27.88 5.84 -25.98
C HIS A 264 -27.29 4.68 -26.82
N PRO A 265 -27.89 4.32 -27.97
CA PRO A 265 -27.43 3.22 -28.81
C PRO A 265 -26.00 3.42 -29.34
N ASP A 266 -25.53 4.67 -29.46
CA ASP A 266 -24.16 5.02 -29.90
C ASP A 266 -23.06 4.69 -28.86
N THR A 267 -23.43 4.37 -27.61
CA THR A 267 -22.47 3.99 -26.56
C THR A 267 -22.18 2.49 -26.50
N GLN A 268 -22.80 1.69 -27.37
CA GLN A 268 -22.45 0.28 -27.52
C GLN A 268 -21.14 0.12 -28.31
N GLY A 269 -20.01 0.16 -27.60
CA GLY A 269 -18.74 -0.33 -28.13
C GLY A 269 -17.51 0.55 -27.89
N GLN A 270 -17.63 1.71 -27.23
CA GLN A 270 -16.45 2.49 -26.87
C GLN A 270 -16.13 2.36 -25.38
N PRO A 271 -14.99 1.78 -24.99
CA PRO A 271 -14.43 2.04 -23.68
C PRO A 271 -14.05 3.53 -23.66
N VAL A 272 -14.74 4.31 -22.84
CA VAL A 272 -14.55 5.77 -22.75
C VAL A 272 -13.25 6.14 -22.01
N ASP A 273 -12.45 5.15 -21.59
CA ASP A 273 -11.23 5.40 -20.80
C ASP A 273 -9.94 5.54 -21.62
N ASP A 274 -9.93 5.32 -22.95
CA ASP A 274 -8.67 5.13 -23.70
C ASP A 274 -8.30 6.24 -24.70
N ILE A 275 -9.00 7.37 -24.76
CA ILE A 275 -8.82 8.35 -25.87
C ILE A 275 -7.83 9.48 -25.56
N TYR A 276 -7.36 9.62 -24.33
CA TYR A 276 -6.32 10.62 -23.99
C TYR A 276 -5.29 10.08 -23.00
N GLU A 277 -4.62 8.97 -23.31
CA GLU A 277 -3.37 8.64 -22.62
C GLU A 277 -2.24 9.41 -23.32
N THR A 278 -1.66 10.40 -22.64
CA THR A 278 -0.48 11.11 -23.17
C THR A 278 0.73 10.16 -23.18
N VAL A 279 1.74 10.41 -24.01
CA VAL A 279 2.99 9.62 -24.00
C VAL A 279 3.59 9.54 -22.59
N SER A 280 3.46 10.62 -21.82
CA SER A 280 3.89 10.69 -20.43
C SER A 280 3.06 9.80 -19.49
N ASP A 281 1.74 9.72 -19.66
CA ASP A 281 0.88 8.85 -18.84
C ASP A 281 1.15 7.37 -19.12
N ARG A 282 1.39 7.01 -20.38
CA ARG A 282 1.76 5.66 -20.79
C ARG A 282 3.13 5.25 -20.23
N GLU A 283 4.11 6.15 -20.26
CA GLU A 283 5.43 5.91 -19.64
C GLU A 283 5.29 5.72 -18.14
N LEU A 284 4.47 6.56 -17.47
CA LEU A 284 4.20 6.43 -16.05
C LEU A 284 3.53 5.08 -15.73
N ARG A 285 2.54 4.68 -16.52
CA ARG A 285 1.85 3.38 -16.36
C ARG A 285 2.81 2.22 -16.53
N GLN A 286 3.66 2.24 -17.55
CA GLN A 286 4.67 1.19 -17.77
C GLN A 286 5.68 1.12 -16.61
N ILE A 287 6.07 2.27 -16.04
CA ILE A 287 6.92 2.32 -14.85
C ILE A 287 6.18 1.70 -13.66
N PHE A 288 4.92 2.06 -13.42
CA PHE A 288 4.12 1.51 -12.32
C PHE A 288 3.84 0.01 -12.49
N GLU A 289 3.54 -0.46 -13.70
CA GLU A 289 3.36 -1.89 -14.01
C GLU A 289 4.67 -2.67 -13.77
N GLY A 290 5.80 -2.12 -14.23
CA GLY A 290 7.12 -2.69 -14.02
C GLY A 290 7.50 -2.74 -12.53
N GLN A 291 7.28 -1.65 -11.80
CA GLN A 291 7.52 -1.55 -10.36
C GLN A 291 6.61 -2.49 -9.57
N ASN A 292 5.32 -2.58 -9.91
CA ASN A 292 4.39 -3.50 -9.26
C ASN A 292 4.83 -4.95 -9.44
N ARG A 293 5.29 -5.32 -10.63
CA ARG A 293 5.84 -6.65 -10.87
C ARG A 293 7.09 -6.93 -10.03
N ILE A 294 8.02 -5.98 -9.96
CA ILE A 294 9.23 -6.10 -9.11
C ILE A 294 8.83 -6.23 -7.63
N HIS A 295 7.89 -5.41 -7.17
CA HIS A 295 7.39 -5.41 -5.80
C HIS A 295 6.75 -6.75 -5.43
N LEU A 296 5.89 -7.31 -6.29
CA LEU A 296 5.26 -8.62 -6.08
C LEU A 296 6.30 -9.75 -6.00
N GLU A 297 7.30 -9.77 -6.87
CA GLU A 297 8.37 -10.77 -6.85
C GLU A 297 9.24 -10.66 -5.58
N ILE A 298 9.59 -9.44 -5.16
CA ILE A 298 10.33 -9.19 -3.91
C ILE A 298 9.50 -9.63 -2.69
N LYS A 299 8.21 -9.34 -2.68
CA LYS A 299 7.29 -9.74 -1.61
C LYS A 299 7.18 -11.26 -1.51
N GLN A 300 7.06 -11.93 -2.64
CA GLN A 300 7.06 -13.40 -2.70
C GLN A 300 8.37 -13.97 -2.17
N LEU A 301 9.51 -13.39 -2.57
CA LEU A 301 10.82 -13.79 -2.08
C LEU A 301 10.94 -13.61 -0.56
N ASN A 302 10.51 -12.46 -0.03
CA ASN A 302 10.52 -12.18 1.41
C ASN A 302 9.66 -13.19 2.19
N LYS A 303 8.44 -13.49 1.69
CA LYS A 303 7.57 -14.52 2.27
C LYS A 303 8.21 -15.91 2.26
N GLN A 304 8.90 -16.28 1.18
CA GLN A 304 9.61 -17.56 1.09
C GLN A 304 10.79 -17.62 2.06
N LEU A 305 11.56 -16.54 2.20
CA LEU A 305 12.65 -16.44 3.17
C LEU A 305 12.14 -16.54 4.61
N ASP A 306 11.00 -15.91 4.93
CA ASP A 306 10.36 -16.04 6.24
C ASP A 306 9.91 -17.47 6.53
N MET A 307 9.34 -18.17 5.54
CA MET A 307 8.99 -19.58 5.68
C MET A 307 10.24 -20.44 5.94
N ILE A 308 11.32 -20.23 5.18
CA ILE A 308 12.58 -20.95 5.34
C ILE A 308 13.21 -20.67 6.73
N LEU A 309 13.25 -19.41 7.18
CA LEU A 309 13.76 -19.04 8.50
C LEU A 309 12.98 -19.73 9.62
N ASN A 310 11.65 -19.73 9.53
CA ASN A 310 10.80 -20.36 10.53
C ASN A 310 11.00 -21.89 10.55
N GLU A 311 11.13 -22.52 9.38
CA GLU A 311 11.36 -23.96 9.26
C GLU A 311 12.75 -24.36 9.80
N GLN A 312 13.81 -23.61 9.45
CA GLN A 312 15.16 -23.84 9.99
C GLN A 312 15.21 -23.60 11.51
N ARG A 313 14.57 -22.54 12.03
CA ARG A 313 14.51 -22.29 13.49
C ARG A 313 13.80 -23.42 14.22
N ARG A 314 12.73 -23.97 13.64
CA ARG A 314 12.01 -25.14 14.18
C ARG A 314 12.88 -26.40 14.13
N TYR A 315 13.63 -26.60 13.06
CA TYR A 315 14.57 -27.71 12.92
C TYR A 315 15.67 -27.66 13.98
N VAL A 316 16.33 -26.50 14.15
CA VAL A 316 17.33 -26.28 15.21
C VAL A 316 16.73 -26.54 16.58
N SER A 317 15.57 -25.96 16.89
CA SER A 317 14.90 -26.18 18.19
C SER A 317 14.62 -27.66 18.46
N THR A 318 14.17 -28.40 17.45
CA THR A 318 13.86 -29.85 17.59
C THR A 318 15.14 -30.65 17.82
N VAL A 319 16.21 -30.34 17.07
CA VAL A 319 17.52 -30.98 17.24
C VAL A 319 18.12 -30.66 18.61
N THR A 320 18.09 -29.41 19.05
CA THR A 320 18.54 -29.00 20.39
C THR A 320 17.75 -29.68 21.50
N GLU A 321 16.44 -29.87 21.34
CA GLU A 321 15.60 -30.57 22.32
C GLU A 321 15.91 -32.08 22.37
N GLU A 322 16.09 -32.74 21.21
CA GLU A 322 16.54 -34.14 21.12
C GLU A 322 17.92 -34.35 21.74
N ILE A 323 18.83 -33.37 21.59
CA ILE A 323 20.16 -33.37 22.23
C ILE A 323 20.03 -33.27 23.75
N SER A 324 19.18 -32.37 24.25
CA SER A 324 18.93 -32.21 25.69
C SER A 324 18.34 -33.49 26.30
N LYS A 325 17.49 -34.21 25.56
CA LYS A 325 16.93 -35.51 25.98
C LYS A 325 17.93 -36.67 25.92
N ARG A 326 18.88 -36.67 24.98
CA ARG A 326 19.93 -37.71 24.87
C ARG A 326 21.13 -37.51 25.79
N GLY A 327 21.33 -36.30 26.33
CA GLY A 327 22.41 -35.98 27.28
C GLY A 327 22.37 -36.75 28.61
N SER A 328 21.37 -37.60 28.85
CA SER A 328 21.25 -38.39 30.07
C SER A 328 21.90 -39.77 30.02
N ASN A 329 22.37 -40.29 28.87
CA ASN A 329 23.05 -41.59 28.82
C ASN A 329 24.01 -41.73 27.62
N VAL A 330 25.30 -41.98 27.92
CA VAL A 330 26.45 -42.39 27.07
C VAL A 330 27.36 -41.25 26.53
N PRO A 331 28.66 -41.22 26.90
CA PRO A 331 29.67 -40.37 26.28
C PRO A 331 30.39 -41.11 25.14
N SER A 332 30.15 -40.72 23.88
CA SER A 332 31.09 -40.99 22.79
C SER A 332 31.61 -39.65 22.25
N HIS A 333 32.92 -39.41 22.44
CA HIS A 333 33.58 -38.15 22.05
C HIS A 333 33.46 -37.83 20.55
N GLN A 334 33.26 -38.83 19.69
CA GLN A 334 33.11 -38.65 18.24
C GLN A 334 31.71 -38.13 17.84
N GLY A 335 30.64 -38.65 18.46
CA GLY A 335 29.27 -38.25 18.11
C GLY A 335 28.93 -36.83 18.57
N GLN A 336 29.53 -36.38 19.67
CA GLN A 336 29.31 -35.03 20.21
C GLN A 336 29.98 -33.94 19.36
N LEU A 337 31.17 -34.23 18.80
CA LEU A 337 31.90 -33.32 17.89
C LEU A 337 31.20 -33.17 16.53
N GLU A 338 30.66 -34.27 15.99
CA GLU A 338 29.92 -34.25 14.73
C GLU A 338 28.59 -33.49 14.87
N LEU A 339 27.95 -33.61 16.03
CA LEU A 339 26.70 -32.94 16.37
C LEU A 339 26.88 -31.44 16.65
N ASP A 340 27.94 -31.05 17.36
CA ASP A 340 28.33 -29.64 17.53
C ASP A 340 28.63 -28.96 16.18
N ASN A 341 29.22 -29.70 15.24
CA ASN A 341 29.45 -29.21 13.88
C ASN A 341 28.14 -29.02 13.11
N ILE A 342 27.15 -29.90 13.28
CA ILE A 342 25.82 -29.76 12.68
C ILE A 342 25.09 -28.53 13.24
N VAL A 343 25.10 -28.34 14.56
CA VAL A 343 24.48 -27.17 15.21
C VAL A 343 25.15 -25.87 14.76
N LYS A 344 26.49 -25.81 14.76
CA LYS A 344 27.22 -24.62 14.26
C LYS A 344 26.96 -24.34 12.79
N THR A 345 26.84 -25.37 11.95
CA THR A 345 26.53 -25.21 10.53
C THR A 345 25.11 -24.67 10.34
N GLN A 346 24.15 -25.16 11.13
CA GLN A 346 22.77 -24.69 11.15
C GLN A 346 22.62 -23.24 11.65
N GLU A 347 23.34 -22.87 12.72
CA GLU A 347 23.38 -21.49 13.22
C GLU A 347 23.96 -20.52 12.17
N GLU A 348 24.98 -20.93 11.43
CA GLU A 348 25.55 -20.14 10.34
C GLU A 348 24.59 -19.99 9.15
N VAL A 349 23.84 -21.05 8.80
CA VAL A 349 22.77 -20.97 7.79
C VAL A 349 21.67 -19.99 8.23
N LEU A 350 21.25 -20.02 9.49
CA LEU A 350 20.29 -19.07 10.03
C LEU A 350 20.78 -17.62 9.94
N ARG A 351 22.07 -17.38 10.25
CA ARG A 351 22.71 -16.07 10.12
C ARG A 351 22.66 -15.56 8.68
N GLN A 352 23.04 -16.40 7.71
CA GLN A 352 23.05 -16.05 6.29
C GLN A 352 21.65 -15.79 5.73
N VAL A 353 20.65 -16.59 6.10
CA VAL A 353 19.26 -16.35 5.67
C VAL A 353 18.70 -15.07 6.32
N ALA A 354 19.07 -14.75 7.56
CA ALA A 354 18.71 -13.50 8.20
C ALA A 354 19.35 -12.27 7.52
N GLU A 355 20.62 -12.36 7.11
CA GLU A 355 21.29 -11.34 6.30
C GLU A 355 20.62 -11.15 4.94
N MET A 356 20.25 -12.25 4.28
CA MET A 356 19.50 -12.22 3.02
C MET A 356 18.13 -11.55 3.19
N LYS A 357 17.41 -11.85 4.27
CA LYS A 357 16.15 -11.19 4.61
C LYS A 357 16.34 -9.68 4.80
N ASN A 358 17.39 -9.26 5.49
CA ASN A 358 17.69 -7.84 5.66
C ASN A 358 17.98 -7.16 4.31
N SER A 359 18.79 -7.78 3.46
CA SER A 359 19.09 -7.28 2.10
C SER A 359 17.86 -7.20 1.19
N VAL A 360 16.98 -8.20 1.24
CA VAL A 360 15.69 -8.18 0.53
C VAL A 360 14.75 -7.11 1.11
N GLY A 361 14.74 -6.93 2.44
CA GLY A 361 14.02 -5.87 3.11
C GLY A 361 14.50 -4.47 2.71
N GLU A 362 15.81 -4.26 2.59
CA GLU A 362 16.40 -3.02 2.07
C GLU A 362 16.02 -2.78 0.61
N THR A 363 16.08 -3.82 -0.24
CA THR A 363 15.65 -3.74 -1.64
C THR A 363 14.16 -3.39 -1.73
N GLN A 364 13.32 -3.98 -0.86
CA GLN A 364 11.91 -3.63 -0.75
C GLN A 364 11.71 -2.17 -0.35
N ARG A 365 12.48 -1.66 0.62
CA ARG A 365 12.45 -0.24 1.02
C ARG A 365 12.87 0.68 -0.13
N LEU A 366 13.92 0.33 -0.88
CA LEU A 366 14.36 1.07 -2.06
C LEU A 366 13.28 1.11 -3.13
N VAL A 367 12.70 -0.04 -3.50
CA VAL A 367 11.59 -0.12 -4.48
C VAL A 367 10.38 0.70 -4.04
N THR A 368 10.11 0.75 -2.74
CA THR A 368 9.02 1.57 -2.18
C THR A 368 9.39 3.06 -2.09
N GLY A 369 10.69 3.37 -1.99
CA GLY A 369 11.25 4.72 -1.82
C GLY A 369 11.50 5.50 -3.11
N ILE A 370 11.41 4.86 -4.29
CA ILE A 370 11.63 5.47 -5.64
C ILE A 370 10.80 6.75 -5.88
N GLN A 371 9.75 7.02 -5.10
CA GLN A 371 8.91 8.21 -5.29
C GLN A 371 9.49 9.52 -4.68
N HIS A 372 10.60 9.49 -3.94
CA HIS A 372 11.12 10.72 -3.29
C HIS A 372 11.74 11.74 -4.26
N HIS A 373 12.19 11.36 -5.45
CA HIS A 373 12.73 12.32 -6.44
C HIS A 373 12.46 11.87 -7.87
N PRO A 374 11.59 12.58 -8.61
CA PRO A 374 11.76 12.53 -10.06
C PRO A 374 11.98 13.84 -10.86
N ALA A 375 12.45 15.01 -10.40
CA ALA A 375 12.53 16.21 -11.29
C ALA A 375 13.34 17.38 -10.72
N SER A 376 14.64 17.24 -10.67
CA SER A 376 15.47 18.24 -11.37
C SER A 376 15.65 17.76 -12.81
N SER A 377 16.04 18.66 -13.71
CA SER A 377 16.10 18.52 -15.18
C SER A 377 17.08 17.46 -15.73
N GLY A 378 17.25 16.30 -15.06
CA GLY A 378 18.12 15.18 -15.42
C GLY A 378 17.43 13.80 -15.43
N GLY A 379 16.09 13.76 -15.50
CA GLY A 379 15.20 12.62 -15.18
C GLY A 379 15.32 11.31 -15.99
N ILE A 380 16.37 11.09 -16.77
CA ILE A 380 16.65 9.80 -17.42
C ILE A 380 17.87 9.11 -16.78
N TYR A 381 18.86 9.88 -16.33
CA TYR A 381 20.09 9.34 -15.74
C TYR A 381 19.87 8.82 -14.31
N GLU A 382 19.03 9.51 -13.53
CA GLU A 382 18.79 9.20 -12.11
C GLU A 382 17.91 7.94 -11.95
N THR A 383 16.85 7.80 -12.75
CA THR A 383 16.03 6.58 -12.82
C THR A 383 16.86 5.37 -13.25
N THR A 384 17.77 5.56 -14.22
CA THR A 384 18.68 4.50 -14.68
C THR A 384 19.64 4.07 -13.56
N GLN A 385 20.12 5.02 -12.76
CA GLN A 385 21.02 4.75 -11.64
C GLN A 385 20.31 3.94 -10.53
N HIS A 386 19.05 4.24 -10.21
CA HIS A 386 18.27 3.45 -9.25
C HIS A 386 17.93 2.04 -9.74
N PHE A 387 17.63 1.87 -11.03
CA PHE A 387 17.51 0.53 -11.60
C PHE A 387 18.83 -0.24 -11.54
N ASN A 388 19.96 0.45 -11.68
CA ASN A 388 21.28 -0.16 -11.49
C ASN A 388 21.52 -0.53 -10.02
N ASP A 389 21.09 0.29 -9.05
CA ASP A 389 21.20 -0.03 -7.62
C ASP A 389 20.33 -1.23 -7.25
N ILE A 390 19.06 -1.27 -7.70
CA ILE A 390 18.17 -2.44 -7.49
C ILE A 390 18.78 -3.68 -8.13
N LYS A 391 19.31 -3.55 -9.35
CA LYS A 391 20.01 -4.64 -10.04
C LYS A 391 21.23 -5.13 -9.25
N GLU A 392 22.00 -4.22 -8.67
CA GLU A 392 23.19 -4.55 -7.88
C GLU A 392 22.79 -5.27 -6.58
N HIS A 393 21.78 -4.78 -5.86
CA HIS A 393 21.24 -5.45 -4.68
C HIS A 393 20.65 -6.83 -5.01
N LEU A 394 19.95 -6.97 -6.14
CA LEU A 394 19.49 -8.27 -6.63
C LEU A 394 20.65 -9.19 -7.02
N HIS A 395 21.77 -8.66 -7.52
CA HIS A 395 22.98 -9.43 -7.76
C HIS A 395 23.62 -9.92 -6.46
N VAL A 396 23.61 -9.11 -5.40
CA VAL A 396 24.04 -9.53 -4.06
C VAL A 396 23.15 -10.66 -3.54
N VAL A 397 21.82 -10.49 -3.59
CA VAL A 397 20.87 -11.53 -3.16
C VAL A 397 21.06 -12.82 -3.98
N LYS A 398 21.20 -12.71 -5.30
CA LYS A 398 21.48 -13.86 -6.17
C LYS A 398 22.77 -14.57 -5.77
N ARG A 399 23.85 -13.83 -5.52
CA ARG A 399 25.14 -14.38 -5.10
C ARG A 399 25.03 -15.09 -3.75
N ASP A 400 24.32 -14.51 -2.80
CA ASP A 400 24.12 -15.09 -1.47
C ASP A 400 23.29 -16.39 -1.55
N ILE A 401 22.29 -16.44 -2.44
CA ILE A 401 21.54 -17.68 -2.76
C ILE A 401 22.47 -18.72 -3.40
N GLU A 402 23.31 -18.34 -4.37
CA GLU A 402 24.25 -19.26 -5.03
C GLU A 402 25.26 -19.84 -4.04
N HIS A 403 25.76 -19.03 -3.09
CA HIS A 403 26.65 -19.48 -2.01
C HIS A 403 25.95 -20.46 -1.06
N LEU A 404 24.69 -20.20 -0.70
CA LEU A 404 23.90 -21.09 0.16
C LEU A 404 23.63 -22.45 -0.52
N VAL A 405 23.28 -22.42 -1.81
CA VAL A 405 23.02 -23.63 -2.62
C VAL A 405 24.29 -24.46 -2.79
N GLN A 406 25.44 -23.84 -3.07
CA GLN A 406 26.71 -24.57 -3.24
C GLN A 406 27.21 -25.23 -1.96
N ARG A 407 26.90 -24.69 -0.79
CA ARG A 407 27.41 -25.20 0.50
C ARG A 407 26.54 -26.30 1.10
N ASN A 408 25.25 -26.31 0.81
CA ASN A 408 24.28 -27.25 1.42
C ASN A 408 23.90 -28.43 0.52
N MET A 409 24.42 -28.54 -0.71
CA MET A 409 24.13 -29.66 -1.62
C MET A 409 25.31 -30.64 -1.75
N PRO A 410 25.09 -31.97 -1.57
CA PRO A 410 26.06 -32.96 -2.01
C PRO A 410 26.24 -32.89 -3.53
N SER A 411 27.49 -33.05 -3.96
CA SER A 411 28.08 -32.61 -5.25
C SER A 411 27.48 -33.18 -6.55
N ASN A 412 26.31 -33.84 -6.53
CA ASN A 412 25.87 -34.67 -7.66
C ASN A 412 24.50 -34.35 -8.28
N GLU A 413 23.77 -33.32 -7.84
CA GLU A 413 22.57 -32.89 -8.54
C GLU A 413 22.50 -31.36 -8.62
N LYS A 414 23.03 -30.77 -9.70
CA LYS A 414 22.74 -29.37 -10.03
C LYS A 414 21.29 -29.30 -10.52
N PRO A 415 20.36 -28.58 -9.86
CA PRO A 415 19.08 -28.29 -10.47
C PRO A 415 19.35 -27.31 -11.61
N LYS A 416 19.11 -27.73 -12.85
CA LYS A 416 19.07 -26.81 -13.99
C LYS A 416 17.86 -25.90 -13.78
N CYS A 417 18.10 -24.60 -13.55
CA CYS A 417 17.05 -23.61 -13.70
C CYS A 417 16.37 -23.81 -15.07
N PRO A 418 15.04 -23.72 -15.17
CA PRO A 418 14.37 -23.74 -16.47
C PRO A 418 15.01 -22.65 -17.33
N GLU A 419 15.46 -23.02 -18.54
CA GLU A 419 15.94 -22.03 -19.49
C GLU A 419 14.82 -21.03 -19.72
N LEU A 420 15.12 -19.74 -19.49
CA LEU A 420 14.22 -18.65 -19.82
C LEU A 420 13.75 -18.85 -21.27
N PRO A 421 12.43 -18.86 -21.54
CA PRO A 421 11.96 -18.92 -22.91
C PRO A 421 12.61 -17.76 -23.65
N GLN A 422 13.26 -18.05 -24.79
CA GLN A 422 13.84 -17.01 -25.63
C GLN A 422 12.74 -15.98 -25.89
N PHE A 423 13.00 -14.73 -25.49
CA PHE A 423 12.09 -13.63 -25.79
C PHE A 423 11.79 -13.68 -27.29
N PRO A 424 10.51 -13.63 -27.69
CA PRO A 424 10.19 -13.52 -29.11
C PRO A 424 10.87 -12.25 -29.59
N SER A 425 11.81 -12.40 -30.53
CA SER A 425 12.45 -11.26 -31.18
C SER A 425 11.35 -10.53 -31.95
N CYS A 426 10.82 -9.44 -31.37
CA CYS A 426 9.70 -8.69 -31.92
C CYS A 426 9.98 -8.10 -33.32
N LEU A 427 11.24 -8.16 -33.77
CA LEU A 427 11.63 -7.97 -35.16
C LEU A 427 13.01 -8.60 -35.35
N SER A 428 13.18 -9.49 -36.34
CA SER A 428 14.52 -9.97 -36.69
C SER A 428 15.35 -8.82 -37.26
N THR A 429 16.64 -8.78 -36.94
CA THR A 429 17.59 -7.77 -37.45
C THR A 429 17.52 -7.63 -38.98
N THR A 430 17.26 -8.74 -39.68
CA THR A 430 17.07 -8.75 -41.14
C THR A 430 15.80 -8.01 -41.56
N HIS A 431 14.69 -8.19 -40.83
CA HIS A 431 13.43 -7.50 -41.12
C HIS A 431 13.53 -5.99 -40.85
N PHE A 432 14.28 -5.59 -39.82
CA PHE A 432 14.56 -4.19 -39.53
C PHE A 432 15.28 -3.50 -40.72
N PHE A 433 16.36 -4.09 -41.22
CA PHE A 433 17.11 -3.51 -42.33
C PHE A 433 16.32 -3.51 -43.65
N ILE A 434 15.47 -4.51 -43.90
CA ILE A 434 14.56 -4.52 -45.06
C ILE A 434 13.55 -3.38 -44.96
N PHE A 435 12.95 -3.17 -43.78
CA PHE A 435 11.97 -2.11 -43.58
C PHE A 435 12.59 -0.72 -43.75
N VAL A 436 13.78 -0.51 -43.18
CA VAL A 436 14.54 0.73 -43.37
C VAL A 436 14.85 0.95 -44.84
N ALA A 437 15.38 -0.05 -45.55
CA ALA A 437 15.68 0.09 -46.99
C ALA A 437 14.45 0.44 -47.82
N PHE A 438 13.30 -0.19 -47.54
CA PHE A 438 12.03 0.09 -48.21
C PHE A 438 11.53 1.51 -47.91
N GLN A 439 11.60 1.94 -46.65
CA GLN A 439 11.21 3.29 -46.24
C GLN A 439 12.09 4.37 -46.88
N THR A 440 13.40 4.13 -46.98
CA THR A 440 14.33 5.05 -47.66
C THR A 440 14.04 5.13 -49.16
N LEU A 441 13.73 4.01 -49.82
CA LEU A 441 13.33 3.98 -51.23
C LEU A 441 12.05 4.78 -51.48
N LEU A 442 11.01 4.56 -50.67
CA LEU A 442 9.76 5.33 -50.77
C LEU A 442 9.99 6.82 -50.57
N PHE A 443 10.85 7.21 -49.62
CA PHE A 443 11.17 8.60 -49.36
C PHE A 443 11.91 9.25 -50.54
N ILE A 444 12.89 8.56 -51.13
CA ILE A 444 13.60 9.03 -52.32
C ILE A 444 12.65 9.13 -53.52
N SER A 445 11.80 8.12 -53.76
CA SER A 445 10.80 8.16 -54.83
C SER A 445 9.82 9.31 -54.67
N TYR A 446 9.37 9.58 -53.44
CA TYR A 446 8.51 10.73 -53.14
C TYR A 446 9.21 12.07 -53.42
N ILE A 447 10.47 12.22 -53.00
CA ILE A 447 11.25 13.44 -53.28
C ILE A 447 11.44 13.62 -54.80
N MET A 448 11.76 12.56 -55.54
CA MET A 448 11.90 12.63 -56.99
C MET A 448 10.59 13.00 -57.69
N TYR A 449 9.47 12.40 -57.27
CA TYR A 449 8.14 12.71 -57.79
C TYR A 449 7.78 14.19 -57.55
N ARG A 450 8.01 14.67 -56.32
CA ARG A 450 7.76 16.07 -55.96
C ARG A 450 8.68 17.02 -56.74
N SER A 451 9.96 16.70 -56.89
CA SER A 451 10.91 17.48 -57.69
C SER A 451 10.51 17.55 -59.17
N GLN A 452 10.03 16.43 -59.75
CA GLN A 452 9.47 16.43 -61.10
C GLN A 452 8.20 17.29 -61.23
N GLN A 453 7.30 17.24 -60.25
CA GLN A 453 6.12 18.10 -60.22
C GLN A 453 6.50 19.59 -60.15
N GLU A 454 7.46 19.95 -59.30
CA GLU A 454 7.97 21.33 -59.18
C GLU A 454 8.70 21.78 -60.47
N ALA A 455 9.43 20.89 -61.15
CA ALA A 455 10.07 21.17 -62.43
C ALA A 455 9.07 21.29 -63.59
N ALA A 456 7.98 20.51 -63.56
CA ALA A 456 6.88 20.62 -64.53
C ALA A 456 6.10 21.91 -64.34
N ALA A 457 5.84 22.33 -63.10
CA ALA A 457 5.18 23.59 -62.78
C ALA A 457 5.97 24.82 -63.25
N LYS A 458 7.32 24.75 -63.23
CA LYS A 458 8.20 25.83 -63.73
C LYS A 458 8.24 25.96 -65.26
N LYS A 459 7.73 25.00 -66.03
CA LYS A 459 7.62 25.13 -67.51
C LYS A 459 6.36 25.87 -67.97
N PHE A 460 5.46 26.20 -67.06
CA PHE A 460 4.21 26.92 -67.34
C PHE A 460 4.24 28.40 -66.89
N PHE A 461 5.39 28.92 -66.48
CA PHE A 461 5.63 30.34 -66.17
C PHE A 461 6.74 30.92 -67.04
#